data_AF-A0A357IRA3-F1
#
_entry.id   AF-A0A357IRA3-F1
#
_cell.length_a   1.000
_cell.length_b   1.000
_cell.length_c   1.000
_cell.angle_alpha   90.00
_cell.angle_beta   90.00
_cell.angle_gamma   90.00
#
_symmetry.space_group_name_H-M   'P 1'
#
loop_
_entity.id
_entity.type
_entity.pdbx_description
1 polymer ?
#
loop_
_entity_poly.entity_id
_entity_poly.type
_entity_poly.pdbx_seq_one_letter_code
_entity_poly.pdbx_strand_id
1 'polypeptide(L)'
;MERKLDKVEEGSETFLQAMNEFYGPFQKNYIDAKEKMRKEPDEPTGELCPECGHPLVYKRSRKGTTFIGCSNYPSCHYIKREPKEPDVPVGENCPECGKPLVYKTNKKGEKFIGCSGFPSCHYTRSLDGKTSAPKKIYTEKDYVKPCPRCKTGHLVIKQGKKKEFLACTNFPKCRYHEWLDDKSKK
;
A
#
# COMPACT_ATOMS: atom_id res chain seq x y z
N MET A 1 -26.55 -10.16 18.81
CA MET A 1 -27.17 -9.22 17.88
C MET A 1 -27.95 -10.00 16.84
N GLU A 2 -27.33 -10.96 16.14
CA GLU A 2 -27.98 -11.93 15.22
C GLU A 2 -29.38 -12.41 15.65
N ARG A 3 -29.52 -13.07 16.81
CA ARG A 3 -30.82 -13.60 17.30
C ARG A 3 -31.96 -12.56 17.42
N LYS A 4 -31.64 -11.27 17.51
CA LYS A 4 -32.66 -10.20 17.54
C LYS A 4 -33.01 -9.71 16.13
N LEU A 5 -32.06 -9.80 15.20
CA LEU A 5 -32.32 -9.50 13.79
C LEU A 5 -33.23 -10.56 13.18
N ASP A 6 -33.04 -11.83 13.55
CA ASP A 6 -33.94 -12.93 13.14
C ASP A 6 -35.38 -12.68 13.61
N LYS A 7 -35.56 -12.24 14.86
CA LYS A 7 -36.87 -11.89 15.41
C LYS A 7 -37.56 -10.71 14.72
N VAL A 8 -36.78 -9.73 14.25
CA VAL A 8 -37.28 -8.61 13.46
C VAL A 8 -37.73 -9.08 12.09
N GLU A 9 -37.01 -10.03 11.47
CA GLU A 9 -37.40 -10.67 10.21
C GLU A 9 -38.68 -11.49 10.36
N GLU A 10 -38.82 -12.23 11.45
CA GLU A 10 -40.02 -12.98 11.82
C GLU A 10 -41.21 -12.09 12.23
N GLY A 11 -41.00 -10.78 12.38
CA GLY A 11 -42.02 -9.81 12.79
C GLY A 11 -42.40 -9.86 14.28
N SER A 12 -41.64 -10.60 15.09
CA SER A 12 -41.88 -10.74 16.54
C SER A 12 -41.32 -9.59 17.38
N GLU A 13 -40.35 -8.84 16.85
CA GLU A 13 -39.79 -7.63 17.47
C GLU A 13 -39.74 -6.48 16.45
N THR A 14 -39.83 -5.24 16.93
CA THR A 14 -39.66 -4.07 16.06
C THR A 14 -38.19 -3.68 15.91
N PHE A 15 -37.80 -3.22 14.73
CA PHE A 15 -36.43 -2.76 14.47
C PHE A 15 -35.97 -1.68 15.45
N LEU A 16 -36.85 -0.73 15.80
CA LEU A 16 -36.55 0.33 16.76
C LEU A 16 -36.24 -0.22 18.15
N GLN A 17 -36.95 -1.26 18.58
CA GLN A 17 -36.71 -1.90 19.87
C GLN A 17 -35.35 -2.61 19.90
N ALA A 18 -35.04 -3.40 18.87
CA ALA A 18 -33.74 -4.07 18.75
C ALA A 18 -32.57 -3.06 18.71
N MET A 19 -32.76 -1.92 18.03
CA MET A 19 -31.77 -0.86 17.94
C MET A 19 -31.55 -0.14 19.27
N ASN A 20 -32.62 0.27 19.96
CA ASN A 20 -32.51 0.97 21.24
C ASN A 20 -31.83 0.09 22.30
N GLU A 21 -32.13 -1.21 22.30
CA GLU A 21 -31.53 -2.15 23.25
C GLU A 21 -30.04 -2.40 22.98
N PHE A 22 -29.59 -2.27 21.72
CA PHE A 22 -28.17 -2.32 21.38
C PHE A 22 -27.44 -1.01 21.70
N TYR A 23 -28.00 0.12 21.24
CA TYR A 23 -27.32 1.42 21.30
C TYR A 23 -27.19 1.96 22.72
N GLY A 24 -28.17 1.74 23.61
CA GLY A 24 -28.10 2.25 24.98
C GLY A 24 -26.87 1.75 25.76
N PRO A 25 -26.68 0.42 25.92
CA PRO A 25 -25.49 -0.15 26.55
C PRO A 25 -24.21 0.17 25.79
N PHE A 26 -24.24 0.13 24.45
CA PHE A 26 -23.08 0.43 23.62
C PHE A 26 -22.57 1.86 23.84
N GLN A 27 -23.47 2.86 23.88
CA GLN A 27 -23.11 4.25 24.08
C GLN A 27 -22.48 4.49 25.45
N LYS A 28 -23.00 3.84 26.50
CA LYS A 28 -22.40 3.88 27.84
C LYS A 28 -20.98 3.32 27.83
N ASN A 29 -20.80 2.14 27.25
CA ASN A 29 -19.48 1.50 27.14
C ASN A 29 -18.51 2.33 26.28
N TYR A 30 -19.01 2.97 25.22
CA TYR A 30 -18.21 3.84 24.36
C TYR A 30 -17.71 5.08 25.12
N ILE A 31 -18.59 5.75 25.87
CA ILE A 31 -18.21 6.91 26.70
C ILE A 31 -17.19 6.47 27.75
N ASP A 32 -17.44 5.36 28.43
CA ASP A 32 -16.55 4.82 29.45
C ASP A 32 -15.16 4.49 28.88
N ALA A 33 -15.11 3.81 27.74
CA ALA A 33 -13.86 3.48 27.06
C ALA A 33 -13.13 4.74 26.56
N LYS A 34 -13.85 5.75 26.08
CA LYS A 34 -13.27 7.02 25.62
C LYS A 34 -12.60 7.78 26.76
N GLU A 35 -13.22 7.83 27.93
CA GLU A 35 -12.68 8.52 29.11
C GLU A 35 -11.57 7.71 29.80
N LYS A 36 -11.69 6.38 29.84
CA LYS A 36 -10.74 5.51 30.55
C LYS A 36 -9.59 4.97 29.71
N MET A 37 -9.61 5.09 28.38
CA MET A 37 -8.47 4.70 27.53
C MET A 37 -7.26 5.59 27.82
N ARG A 38 -6.45 5.20 28.78
CA ARG A 38 -5.10 5.74 28.95
C ARG A 38 -4.22 5.14 27.87
N LYS A 39 -3.61 6.01 27.07
CA LYS A 39 -2.51 5.62 26.19
C LYS A 39 -1.27 5.53 27.07
N GLU A 40 -0.72 4.34 27.22
CA GLU A 40 0.57 4.15 27.88
C GLU A 40 1.61 5.04 27.19
N PRO A 41 2.41 5.82 27.94
CA PRO A 41 3.35 6.74 27.34
C PRO A 41 4.39 5.98 26.53
N ASP A 42 4.70 6.49 25.34
CA ASP A 42 5.73 5.90 24.48
C ASP A 42 7.11 6.04 25.15
N GLU A 43 7.93 4.99 25.14
CA GLU A 43 9.28 5.02 25.71
C GLU A 43 10.21 5.93 24.87
N PRO A 44 10.95 6.87 25.49
CA PRO A 44 11.87 7.75 24.76
C PRO A 44 13.14 7.02 24.34
N THR A 45 13.64 7.30 23.13
CA THR A 45 14.91 6.75 22.64
C THR A 45 16.13 7.56 23.11
N GLY A 46 15.91 8.74 23.69
CA GLY A 46 16.96 9.69 24.07
C GLY A 46 17.49 10.57 22.93
N GLU A 47 17.02 10.37 21.70
CA GLU A 47 17.43 11.15 20.52
C GLU A 47 16.39 12.23 20.17
N LEU A 48 16.84 13.33 19.55
CA LEU A 48 15.97 14.38 19.04
C LEU A 48 15.66 14.19 17.56
N CYS A 49 14.44 14.58 17.17
CA CYS A 49 13.99 14.51 15.79
C CYS A 49 14.73 15.56 14.94
N PRO A 50 15.33 15.18 13.79
CA PRO A 50 16.06 16.11 12.93
C PRO A 50 15.15 17.12 12.20
N GLU A 51 13.84 16.86 12.12
CA GLU A 51 12.89 17.76 11.43
C GLU A 51 12.26 18.81 12.35
N CYS A 52 12.06 18.52 13.65
CA CYS A 52 11.34 19.41 14.56
C CYS A 52 11.95 19.55 15.96
N GLY A 53 13.04 18.84 16.28
CA GLY A 53 13.73 18.93 17.57
C GLY A 53 13.04 18.23 18.75
N HIS A 54 11.83 17.68 18.59
CA HIS A 54 11.16 16.90 19.63
C HIS A 54 11.78 15.51 19.83
N PRO A 55 11.65 14.88 21.02
CA PRO A 55 12.23 13.57 21.27
C PRO A 55 11.64 12.49 20.38
N LEU A 56 12.48 11.55 19.96
CA LEU A 56 12.09 10.31 19.30
C LEU A 56 11.65 9.29 20.35
N VAL A 57 10.61 8.54 20.03
CA VAL A 57 9.98 7.56 20.93
C VAL A 57 9.69 6.26 20.19
N TYR A 58 9.67 5.14 20.93
CA TYR A 58 9.26 3.84 20.42
C TYR A 58 7.74 3.78 20.32
N LYS A 59 7.21 3.66 19.10
CA LYS A 59 5.78 3.54 18.81
C LYS A 59 5.45 2.15 18.29
N ARG A 60 4.29 1.63 18.67
CA ARG A 60 3.73 0.40 18.09
C ARG A 60 2.84 0.73 16.88
N SER A 61 3.08 0.05 15.77
CA SER A 61 2.24 0.16 14.57
C SER A 61 0.95 -0.66 14.72
N ARG A 62 -0.06 -0.37 13.87
CA ARG A 62 -1.27 -1.21 13.74
C ARG A 62 -0.96 -2.68 13.45
N LYS A 63 0.20 -2.97 12.85
CA LYS A 63 0.64 -4.34 12.51
C LYS A 63 1.41 -5.01 13.66
N GLY A 64 1.55 -4.36 14.80
CA GLY A 64 2.24 -4.89 15.98
C GLY A 64 3.76 -4.68 16.00
N THR A 65 4.35 -4.16 14.91
CA THR A 65 5.80 -3.86 14.88
C THR A 65 6.11 -2.55 15.61
N THR A 66 7.16 -2.54 16.42
CA THR A 66 7.71 -1.32 17.03
C THR A 66 8.58 -0.57 16.02
N PHE A 67 8.52 0.76 16.03
CA PHE A 67 9.38 1.62 15.23
C PHE A 67 9.69 2.92 15.99
N ILE A 68 10.76 3.60 15.60
CA ILE A 68 11.15 4.88 16.20
C ILE A 68 10.52 6.01 15.40
N GLY A 69 9.72 6.86 16.06
CA GLY A 69 9.03 7.99 15.44
C GLY A 69 9.06 9.24 16.30
N CYS A 70 8.75 10.39 15.70
CA CYS A 70 8.65 11.64 16.44
C CYS A 70 7.53 11.60 17.50
N SER A 71 7.80 12.12 18.70
CA SER A 71 6.77 12.31 19.74
C SER A 71 5.68 13.30 19.33
N ASN A 72 6.01 14.31 18.51
CA ASN A 72 5.09 15.36 18.05
C ASN A 72 4.21 14.97 16.85
N TYR A 73 3.90 13.68 16.69
CA TYR A 73 2.89 13.24 15.72
C TYR A 73 1.48 13.61 16.25
N PRO A 74 0.56 14.16 15.43
CA PRO A 74 0.52 14.16 13.96
C PRO A 74 1.21 15.34 13.26
N SER A 75 1.70 16.33 13.98
CA SER A 75 2.34 17.52 13.39
C SER A 75 3.67 17.20 12.69
N CYS A 76 4.42 16.21 13.20
CA CYS A 76 5.65 15.70 12.57
C CYS A 76 5.50 14.22 12.20
N HIS A 77 5.78 13.90 10.93
CA HIS A 77 5.67 12.55 10.36
C HIS A 77 7.02 11.80 10.27
N TYR A 78 8.07 12.31 10.90
CA TYR A 78 9.39 11.71 10.86
C TYR A 78 9.41 10.30 11.49
N ILE A 79 10.05 9.36 10.78
CA ILE A 79 10.27 7.97 11.20
C ILE A 79 11.74 7.64 10.96
N LYS A 80 12.44 7.22 12.00
CA LYS A 80 13.83 6.75 11.88
C LYS A 80 13.81 5.36 11.25
N ARG A 81 14.41 5.25 10.07
CA ARG A 81 14.60 3.96 9.39
C ARG A 81 15.89 3.34 9.90
N GLU A 82 15.85 2.06 10.22
CA GLU A 82 17.08 1.32 10.51
C GLU A 82 18.01 1.38 9.29
N PRO A 83 19.32 1.59 9.49
CA PRO A 83 20.28 1.58 8.40
C PRO A 83 20.24 0.20 7.74
N LYS A 84 19.97 0.18 6.44
CA LYS A 84 20.16 -1.04 5.65
C LYS A 84 21.66 -1.27 5.53
N GLU A 85 22.06 -2.53 5.50
CA GLU A 85 23.44 -2.91 5.16
C GLU A 85 23.87 -2.19 3.86
N PRO A 86 25.14 -1.74 3.78
CA PRO A 86 25.63 -1.05 2.60
C PRO A 86 25.48 -1.93 1.36
N ASP A 87 25.01 -1.33 0.28
CA ASP A 87 24.83 -1.99 -1.02
C ASP A 87 26.17 -2.57 -1.51
N VAL A 88 26.24 -3.90 -1.73
CA VAL A 88 27.45 -4.57 -2.21
C VAL A 88 27.55 -4.41 -3.74
N PRO A 89 28.67 -3.90 -4.29
CA PRO A 89 28.84 -3.77 -5.73
C PRO A 89 29.04 -5.13 -6.41
N VAL A 90 28.46 -5.28 -7.60
CA VAL A 90 28.61 -6.50 -8.43
C VAL A 90 29.92 -6.47 -9.22
N GLY A 91 30.51 -5.28 -9.43
CA GLY A 91 31.70 -5.08 -10.27
C GLY A 91 31.38 -4.81 -11.74
N GLU A 92 30.10 -4.70 -12.10
CA GLU A 92 29.64 -4.35 -13.46
C GLU A 92 28.98 -2.97 -13.48
N ASN A 93 29.01 -2.31 -14.65
CA ASN A 93 28.33 -1.04 -14.88
C ASN A 93 26.94 -1.24 -15.53
N CYS A 94 26.02 -0.35 -15.22
CA CYS A 94 24.65 -0.37 -15.73
C CYS A 94 24.62 -0.04 -17.23
N PRO A 95 23.94 -0.84 -18.07
CA PRO A 95 23.86 -0.60 -19.51
C PRO A 95 23.04 0.64 -19.90
N GLU A 96 22.15 1.11 -19.01
CA GLU A 96 21.30 2.29 -19.29
C GLU A 96 21.95 3.62 -18.91
N CYS A 97 22.88 3.64 -17.94
CA CYS A 97 23.42 4.90 -17.40
C CYS A 97 24.90 4.88 -16.99
N GLY A 98 25.59 3.75 -17.13
CA GLY A 98 27.03 3.62 -16.83
C GLY A 98 27.42 3.58 -15.35
N LYS A 99 26.49 3.80 -14.40
CA LYS A 99 26.74 3.72 -12.95
C LYS A 99 26.93 2.27 -12.48
N PRO A 100 27.63 2.00 -11.35
CA PRO A 100 27.85 0.64 -10.88
C PRO A 100 26.55 -0.07 -10.49
N LEU A 101 26.49 -1.37 -10.75
CA LEU A 101 25.42 -2.27 -10.32
C LEU A 101 25.68 -2.80 -8.91
N VAL A 102 24.62 -2.92 -8.12
CA VAL A 102 24.66 -3.36 -6.72
C VAL A 102 23.63 -4.45 -6.43
N TYR A 103 23.93 -5.30 -5.45
CA TYR A 103 22.97 -6.27 -4.91
C TYR A 103 21.95 -5.58 -4.02
N LYS A 104 20.68 -5.80 -4.29
CA LYS A 104 19.54 -5.30 -3.52
C LYS A 104 18.61 -6.44 -3.14
N THR A 105 17.88 -6.28 -2.05
CA THR A 105 16.94 -7.30 -1.55
C THR A 105 15.51 -6.81 -1.69
N ASN A 106 14.63 -7.65 -2.24
CA ASN A 106 13.21 -7.33 -2.40
C ASN A 106 12.43 -7.57 -1.08
N LYS A 107 11.13 -7.21 -1.05
CA LYS A 107 10.28 -7.43 0.15
C LYS A 107 10.13 -8.90 0.56
N LYS A 108 10.45 -9.85 -0.33
CA LYS A 108 10.39 -11.29 -0.09
C LYS A 108 11.74 -11.86 0.38
N GLY A 109 12.79 -11.05 0.47
CA GLY A 109 14.13 -11.50 0.84
C GLY A 109 15.00 -11.99 -0.32
N GLU A 110 14.51 -11.98 -1.56
CA GLU A 110 15.29 -12.42 -2.71
C GLU A 110 16.26 -11.32 -3.15
N LYS A 111 17.52 -11.69 -3.41
CA LYS A 111 18.55 -10.79 -3.93
C LYS A 111 18.34 -10.58 -5.44
N PHE A 112 18.49 -9.35 -5.89
CA PHE A 112 18.47 -8.94 -7.29
C PHE A 112 19.55 -7.90 -7.54
N ILE A 113 19.92 -7.70 -8.80
CA ILE A 113 20.91 -6.71 -9.20
C ILE A 113 20.17 -5.46 -9.67
N GLY A 114 20.49 -4.31 -9.10
CA GLY A 114 19.90 -3.03 -9.44
C GLY A 114 20.94 -1.95 -9.65
N CYS A 115 20.58 -0.91 -10.41
CA CYS A 115 21.44 0.27 -10.55
C CYS A 115 21.59 1.02 -9.20
N SER A 116 22.81 1.46 -8.91
CA SER A 116 23.10 2.38 -7.79
C SER A 116 22.46 3.76 -7.98
N GLY A 117 22.23 4.18 -9.23
CA GLY A 117 21.62 5.46 -9.58
C GLY A 117 20.11 5.57 -9.38
N PHE A 118 19.46 4.66 -8.65
CA PHE A 118 18.03 4.80 -8.32
C PHE A 118 17.83 6.03 -7.42
N PRO A 119 16.84 6.92 -7.65
CA PRO A 119 15.65 6.76 -8.50
C PRO A 119 15.79 7.16 -9.97
N SER A 120 16.93 7.70 -10.40
CA SER A 120 17.08 8.22 -11.78
C SER A 120 17.20 7.12 -12.83
N CYS A 121 17.73 5.95 -12.46
CA CYS A 121 17.81 4.75 -13.31
C CYS A 121 17.04 3.60 -12.67
N HIS A 122 16.14 2.99 -13.45
CA HIS A 122 15.25 1.91 -13.00
C HIS A 122 15.70 0.51 -13.45
N TYR A 123 16.90 0.39 -14.03
CA TYR A 123 17.45 -0.89 -14.46
C TYR A 123 17.55 -1.89 -13.30
N THR A 124 16.94 -3.07 -13.49
CA THR A 124 17.00 -4.20 -12.57
C THR A 124 17.07 -5.52 -13.33
N ARG A 125 17.86 -6.48 -12.82
CA ARG A 125 17.92 -7.87 -13.31
C ARG A 125 17.94 -8.86 -12.16
N SER A 126 17.36 -10.04 -12.37
CA SER A 126 17.48 -11.18 -11.45
C SER A 126 18.91 -11.75 -11.49
N LEU A 127 19.27 -12.54 -10.48
CA LEU A 127 20.56 -13.26 -10.45
C LEU A 127 20.71 -14.20 -11.66
N ASP A 128 19.62 -14.79 -12.14
CA ASP A 128 19.59 -15.65 -13.33
C ASP A 128 19.73 -14.88 -14.67
N GLY A 129 20.13 -13.60 -14.64
CA GLY A 129 20.31 -12.77 -15.83
C GLY A 129 19.02 -12.27 -16.49
N LYS A 130 17.84 -12.68 -16.00
CA LYS A 130 16.54 -12.20 -16.51
C LYS A 130 16.35 -10.72 -16.13
N THR A 131 16.34 -9.84 -17.12
CA THR A 131 16.02 -8.42 -16.93
C THR A 131 14.52 -8.20 -16.78
N SER A 132 14.11 -7.27 -15.92
CA SER A 132 12.71 -6.81 -15.91
C SER A 132 12.38 -6.18 -17.26
N ALA A 133 11.31 -6.63 -17.91
CA ALA A 133 10.86 -6.03 -19.16
C ALA A 133 10.66 -4.50 -18.98
N PRO A 134 11.06 -3.66 -19.94
CA PRO A 134 10.84 -2.23 -19.87
C PRO A 134 9.34 -1.94 -19.74
N LYS A 135 9.00 -0.81 -19.09
CA LYS A 135 7.59 -0.36 -19.05
C LYS A 135 7.12 -0.20 -20.50
N LYS A 136 6.10 -0.97 -20.89
CA LYS A 136 5.48 -0.84 -22.22
C LYS A 136 4.96 0.59 -22.40
N ILE A 137 5.51 1.31 -23.36
CA ILE A 137 5.04 2.63 -23.77
C ILE A 137 3.88 2.40 -24.73
N TYR A 138 2.72 2.95 -24.43
CA TYR A 138 1.52 2.79 -25.24
C TYR A 138 1.38 3.96 -26.21
N THR A 139 1.16 3.63 -27.47
CA THR A 139 0.94 4.61 -28.54
C THR A 139 -0.55 4.68 -28.90
N GLU A 140 -0.95 5.62 -29.74
CA GLU A 140 -2.35 5.79 -30.17
C GLU A 140 -2.98 4.52 -30.75
N LYS A 141 -2.16 3.65 -31.37
CA LYS A 141 -2.60 2.35 -31.92
C LYS A 141 -3.04 1.35 -30.86
N ASP A 142 -2.53 1.48 -29.64
CA ASP A 142 -2.88 0.60 -28.53
C ASP A 142 -4.19 1.02 -27.83
N TYR A 143 -4.73 2.20 -28.16
CA TYR A 143 -5.87 2.79 -27.47
C TYR A 143 -7.18 2.21 -28.02
N VAL A 144 -7.92 1.54 -27.16
CA VAL A 144 -9.21 0.92 -27.52
C VAL A 144 -10.35 1.92 -27.34
N LYS A 145 -10.40 2.58 -26.17
CA LYS A 145 -11.47 3.53 -25.84
C LYS A 145 -11.07 4.48 -24.71
N PRO A 146 -11.72 5.64 -24.55
CA PRO A 146 -11.48 6.53 -23.41
C PRO A 146 -11.88 5.88 -22.08
N CYS A 147 -11.16 6.21 -21.01
CA CYS A 147 -11.45 5.67 -19.67
C CYS A 147 -12.65 6.40 -19.04
N PRO A 148 -13.71 5.69 -18.63
CA PRO A 148 -14.92 6.31 -18.07
C PRO A 148 -14.69 6.93 -16.69
N ARG A 149 -13.69 6.45 -15.95
CA ARG A 149 -13.42 6.92 -14.58
C ARG A 149 -12.63 8.22 -14.54
N CYS A 150 -11.61 8.37 -15.37
CA CYS A 150 -10.72 9.53 -15.32
C CYS A 150 -10.88 10.49 -16.51
N LYS A 151 -11.52 10.05 -17.60
CA LYS A 151 -11.73 10.81 -18.85
C LYS A 151 -10.48 11.30 -19.58
N THR A 152 -9.33 11.41 -18.91
CA THR A 152 -8.05 11.85 -19.48
C THR A 152 -7.19 10.69 -19.98
N GLY A 153 -7.41 9.47 -19.47
CA GLY A 153 -6.67 8.29 -19.85
C GLY A 153 -7.40 7.44 -20.88
N HIS A 154 -6.64 6.68 -21.66
CA HIS A 154 -7.17 5.68 -22.60
C HIS A 154 -7.08 4.27 -22.01
N LEU A 155 -7.95 3.38 -22.47
CA LEU A 155 -7.94 1.96 -22.14
C LEU A 155 -7.11 1.19 -23.17
N VAL A 156 -6.23 0.34 -22.66
CA VAL A 156 -5.32 -0.51 -23.44
C VAL A 156 -5.52 -1.97 -23.04
N ILE A 157 -5.34 -2.89 -24.00
CA ILE A 157 -5.41 -4.33 -23.73
C ILE A 157 -4.16 -4.76 -22.95
N LYS A 158 -4.38 -5.41 -21.80
CA LYS A 158 -3.35 -6.03 -20.98
C LYS A 158 -3.66 -7.51 -20.80
N GLN A 159 -2.60 -8.30 -20.73
CA GLN A 159 -2.70 -9.72 -20.45
C GLN A 159 -2.74 -9.94 -18.92
N GLY A 160 -3.83 -10.52 -18.44
CA GLY A 160 -3.91 -11.07 -17.10
C GLY A 160 -3.39 -12.50 -17.05
N LYS A 161 -3.41 -13.12 -15.86
CA LYS A 161 -3.00 -14.52 -15.69
C LYS A 161 -3.91 -15.52 -16.42
N LYS A 162 -5.17 -15.17 -16.63
CA LYS A 162 -6.21 -16.06 -17.18
C LYS A 162 -6.88 -15.51 -18.44
N LYS A 163 -7.15 -14.21 -18.49
CA LYS A 163 -7.83 -13.53 -19.60
C LYS A 163 -7.24 -12.15 -19.83
N GLU A 164 -7.47 -11.63 -21.02
CA GLU A 164 -7.15 -10.25 -21.37
C GLU A 164 -8.19 -9.30 -20.77
N PHE A 165 -7.74 -8.08 -20.45
CA PHE A 165 -8.58 -7.05 -19.87
C PHE A 165 -8.15 -5.67 -20.36
N LEU A 166 -9.10 -4.75 -20.41
CA LEU A 166 -8.81 -3.35 -20.69
C LEU A 166 -8.45 -2.65 -19.39
N ALA A 167 -7.36 -1.89 -19.41
CA ALA A 167 -6.86 -1.15 -18.26
C ALA A 167 -6.52 0.28 -18.61
N CYS A 168 -6.70 1.20 -17.66
CA CYS A 168 -6.32 2.59 -17.86
C CYS A 168 -4.80 2.76 -17.95
N THR A 169 -4.36 3.56 -18.92
CA THR A 169 -2.97 4.03 -19.11
C THR A 169 -2.46 4.86 -17.94
N ASN A 170 -3.34 5.60 -17.24
CA ASN A 170 -2.97 6.47 -16.11
C ASN A 170 -2.81 5.71 -14.77
N PHE A 171 -2.47 4.42 -14.82
CA PHE A 171 -2.10 3.65 -13.62
C PHE A 171 -0.76 4.17 -13.06
N PRO A 172 -0.59 4.35 -11.73
CA PRO A 172 -1.44 3.88 -10.63
C PRO A 172 -2.54 4.85 -10.18
N LYS A 173 -2.63 6.06 -10.76
CA LYS A 173 -3.60 7.09 -10.37
C LYS A 173 -5.04 6.68 -10.71
N CYS A 174 -5.25 6.04 -11.87
CA CYS A 174 -6.52 5.45 -12.26
C CYS A 174 -6.39 3.92 -12.32
N ARG A 175 -7.14 3.21 -11.46
CA ARG A 175 -7.19 1.73 -11.39
C ARG A 175 -8.42 1.13 -12.08
N TYR A 176 -9.06 1.89 -12.97
CA TYR A 176 -10.19 1.37 -13.74
C TYR A 176 -9.73 0.24 -14.67
N HIS A 177 -10.51 -0.83 -14.71
CA HIS A 177 -10.34 -1.96 -15.60
C HIS A 177 -11.70 -2.59 -15.94
N GLU A 178 -11.77 -3.26 -17.07
CA GLU A 178 -12.90 -4.09 -17.48
C GLU A 178 -12.40 -5.35 -18.19
N TRP A 179 -13.12 -6.45 -18.02
CA TRP A 179 -12.77 -7.73 -18.63
C TRP A 179 -13.35 -7.81 -20.04
N LEU A 180 -12.62 -8.45 -20.96
CA LEU A 180 -13.14 -8.80 -22.27
C LEU A 180 -13.90 -10.14 -22.14
N ASP A 181 -15.15 -10.17 -22.58
CA ASP A 181 -15.92 -11.41 -22.62
C ASP A 181 -15.41 -12.32 -23.73
N ASP A 182 -15.27 -13.63 -23.45
CA ASP A 182 -14.92 -14.62 -24.46
C ASP A 182 -16.06 -14.71 -25.47
N LYS A 183 -15.89 -14.12 -26.65
CA LYS A 183 -16.82 -14.30 -27.78
C LYS A 183 -16.82 -15.73 -28.36
N SER A 184 -16.25 -16.72 -27.66
CA SER A 184 -16.16 -18.13 -28.08
C SER A 184 -16.96 -19.08 -27.20
N LYS A 185 -18.13 -18.65 -26.70
CA LYS A 185 -19.18 -19.55 -26.24
C LYS A 185 -20.50 -19.18 -26.91
N LYS A 186 -20.62 -19.55 -28.18
CA LYS A 186 -21.90 -19.81 -28.83
C LYS A 186 -21.83 -21.22 -29.39
#